data_AF-A0A8J3AEJ4-F1
#
_entry.id   AF-A0A8J3AEJ4-F1
#
_cell.length_a   1.000
_cell.length_b   1.000
_cell.length_c   1.000
_cell.angle_alpha   90.00
_cell.angle_beta   90.00
_cell.angle_gamma   90.00
#
_symmetry.space_group_name_H-M   'P 1'
#
loop_
_entity.id
_entity.type
_entity.pdbx_description
1 polymer ?
#
loop_
_entity_poly.entity_id
_entity_poly.type
_entity_poly.pdbx_seq_one_letter_code
_entity_poly.pdbx_strand_id
1 'polypeptide(L)'
;MKIFVGDQMYNTKLGTYCWKGLMSHKCVDNAGAIELLKGEEPIVVQPNEKIEIRVKSNLKPDEYNLTVLNEEAEKSVKIKKYIFSAPKEKGIYYYAFSAWWMDENRQNISNGDAYYAFVLKVE
;
A
#
# COMPACT_ATOMS: atom_id res chain seq x y z
N MET A 1 -3.75 -7.65 0.37
CA MET A 1 -2.28 -7.50 0.32
C MET A 1 -1.69 -7.92 1.66
N LYS A 2 -0.43 -8.34 1.71
CA LYS A 2 0.31 -8.65 2.95
C LYS A 2 1.71 -8.04 2.86
N ILE A 3 2.28 -7.72 4.02
CA ILE A 3 3.68 -7.30 4.15
C ILE A 3 4.50 -8.47 4.69
N PHE A 4 5.69 -8.68 4.15
CA PHE A 4 6.64 -9.66 4.61
C PHE A 4 7.95 -8.99 5.01
N VAL A 5 8.44 -9.37 6.19
CA VAL A 5 9.74 -8.97 6.74
C VAL A 5 10.45 -10.26 7.14
N GLY A 6 11.45 -10.66 6.36
CA GLY A 6 11.99 -12.02 6.43
C GLY A 6 10.88 -13.07 6.21
N ASP A 7 10.69 -13.95 7.20
CA ASP A 7 9.66 -14.99 7.18
C ASP A 7 8.34 -14.57 7.85
N GLN A 8 8.29 -13.39 8.46
CA GLN A 8 7.11 -12.90 9.17
C GLN A 8 6.12 -12.24 8.20
N MET A 9 4.82 -12.48 8.42
CA MET A 9 3.73 -11.97 7.60
C MET A 9 2.83 -11.04 8.41
N TYR A 10 2.52 -9.88 7.84
CA TYR A 10 1.70 -8.85 8.45
C TYR A 10 0.50 -8.48 7.58
N ASN A 11 -0.62 -8.17 8.24
CA ASN A 11 -1.82 -7.67 7.59
C ASN A 11 -1.68 -6.19 7.25
N THR A 12 -2.33 -5.76 6.18
CA THR A 12 -2.52 -4.35 5.85
C THR A 12 -3.98 -3.98 6.03
N LYS A 13 -4.25 -2.70 6.24
CA LYS A 13 -5.62 -2.17 6.19
C LYS A 13 -5.99 -1.86 4.75
N LEU A 14 -7.21 -2.21 4.36
CA LEU A 14 -7.78 -1.78 3.08
C LEU A 14 -8.32 -0.37 3.27
N GLY A 15 -7.84 0.54 2.43
CA GLY A 15 -8.30 1.91 2.36
C GLY A 15 -9.49 2.09 1.45
N THR A 16 -9.62 3.28 0.87
CA THR A 16 -10.59 3.55 -0.19
C THR A 16 -10.34 2.62 -1.35
N TYR A 17 -11.43 2.12 -1.92
CA TYR A 17 -11.40 1.33 -3.14
C TYR A 17 -12.63 1.60 -3.98
N CYS A 18 -12.45 1.54 -5.30
CA CYS A 18 -13.50 1.57 -6.29
C CYS A 18 -13.41 0.33 -7.18
N TRP A 19 -14.55 -0.24 -7.54
CA TRP A 19 -14.61 -1.37 -8.46
C TRP A 19 -15.76 -1.20 -9.44
N LYS A 20 -15.46 -1.38 -10.73
CA LYS A 20 -16.45 -1.43 -11.80
C LYS A 20 -17.02 -2.84 -11.89
N GLY A 21 -18.29 -2.98 -11.57
CA GLY A 21 -19.11 -4.14 -11.88
C GLY A 21 -19.76 -4.02 -13.26
N LEU A 22 -20.40 -5.09 -13.73
CA LEU A 22 -21.07 -5.13 -15.04
C LEU A 22 -22.10 -4.01 -15.25
N MET A 23 -22.82 -3.61 -14.20
CA MET A 23 -23.90 -2.60 -14.26
C MET A 23 -23.78 -1.51 -13.20
N SER A 24 -22.72 -1.49 -12.40
CA SER A 24 -22.59 -0.57 -11.27
C SER A 24 -21.14 -0.26 -10.97
N HIS A 25 -20.85 0.96 -10.54
CA HIS A 25 -19.57 1.33 -9.96
C HIS A 25 -19.74 1.38 -8.44
N LYS A 26 -18.97 0.59 -7.70
CA LYS A 26 -18.99 0.59 -6.24
C LYS A 26 -17.72 1.22 -5.72
N CYS A 27 -17.85 2.35 -5.03
CA CYS A 27 -16.77 2.94 -4.27
C CYS A 27 -17.09 2.83 -2.78
N VAL A 28 -16.07 2.54 -1.98
CA VAL A 28 -16.15 2.55 -0.52
C VAL A 28 -15.04 3.46 -0.04
N ASP A 29 -15.43 4.58 0.54
CA ASP A 29 -14.52 5.58 1.07
C ASP A 29 -14.06 5.19 2.47
N ASN A 30 -12.76 5.29 2.72
CA ASN A 30 -12.17 5.13 4.05
C ASN A 30 -11.32 6.37 4.38
N ALA A 31 -11.09 6.57 5.68
CA ALA A 31 -10.20 7.63 6.17
C ALA A 31 -8.80 7.49 5.54
N GLY A 32 -8.06 8.59 5.40
CA GLY A 32 -6.69 8.56 4.89
C GLY A 32 -5.77 7.67 5.72
N ALA A 33 -4.66 7.18 5.13
CA ALA A 33 -3.84 6.13 5.72
C ALA A 33 -3.35 6.41 7.16
N ILE A 34 -3.00 7.65 7.52
CA ILE A 34 -2.61 7.99 8.91
C ILE A 34 -3.76 7.74 9.88
N GLU A 35 -4.95 8.28 9.62
CA GLU A 35 -6.11 8.10 10.51
C GLU A 35 -6.63 6.66 10.46
N LEU A 36 -6.57 5.99 9.30
CA LEU A 36 -6.94 4.57 9.14
C LEU A 36 -6.07 3.61 9.97
N LEU A 37 -4.82 4.00 10.24
CA LEU A 37 -3.85 3.21 11.01
C LEU A 37 -3.75 3.65 12.48
N LYS A 38 -4.58 4.60 12.92
CA LYS A 38 -4.55 5.10 14.28
C LYS A 38 -4.88 3.98 15.28
N GLY A 39 -3.96 3.72 16.19
CA GLY A 39 -4.09 2.65 17.19
C GLY A 39 -3.66 1.27 16.71
N GLU A 40 -3.22 1.12 15.46
CA GLU A 40 -2.62 -0.12 14.98
C GLU A 40 -1.19 -0.29 15.49
N GLU A 41 -0.81 -1.51 15.84
CA GLU A 41 0.57 -1.82 16.24
C GLU A 41 1.51 -1.76 15.02
N PRO A 42 2.58 -0.96 15.05
CA PRO A 42 3.54 -0.90 13.95
C PRO A 42 4.34 -2.17 13.77
N ILE A 43 4.67 -2.47 12.51
CA ILE A 43 5.63 -3.51 12.16
C ILE A 43 7.02 -2.98 12.51
N VAL A 44 7.68 -3.59 13.49
CA VAL A 44 9.03 -3.22 13.89
C VAL A 44 10.03 -3.79 12.90
N VAL A 45 10.90 -2.93 12.36
CA VAL A 45 11.91 -3.29 11.35
C VAL A 45 13.25 -2.62 11.65
N GLN A 46 14.32 -3.20 11.14
CA GLN A 46 15.67 -2.62 11.21
C GLN A 46 15.91 -1.61 10.09
N PRO A 47 16.82 -0.64 10.28
CA PRO A 47 17.24 0.28 9.23
C PRO A 47 17.68 -0.44 7.95
N ASN A 48 17.14 -0.02 6.81
CA ASN A 48 17.39 -0.62 5.48
C ASN A 48 16.91 -2.07 5.31
N GLU A 49 16.16 -2.62 6.26
CA GLU A 49 15.60 -3.97 6.16
C GLU A 49 14.71 -4.10 4.91
N LYS A 50 14.81 -5.25 4.24
CA LYS A 50 14.03 -5.50 3.02
C LYS A 50 12.61 -5.87 3.39
N ILE A 51 11.67 -5.19 2.76
CA ILE A 51 10.24 -5.40 2.95
C ILE A 51 9.65 -5.83 1.62
N GLU A 52 8.92 -6.93 1.64
CA GLU A 52 8.24 -7.48 0.45
C GLU A 52 6.73 -7.27 0.58
N ILE A 53 6.14 -6.70 -0.46
CA ILE A 53 4.69 -6.57 -0.60
C ILE A 53 4.19 -7.78 -1.40
N ARG A 54 3.39 -8.65 -0.77
CA ARG A 54 2.77 -9.77 -1.47
C ARG A 54 1.31 -9.49 -1.77
N VAL A 55 1.00 -9.47 -3.06
CA VAL A 55 -0.35 -9.41 -3.61
C VAL A 55 -0.71 -10.81 -4.13
N LYS A 56 -1.96 -11.26 -3.91
CA LYS A 56 -2.43 -12.55 -4.45
C LYS A 56 -2.26 -12.55 -5.96
N SER A 57 -1.81 -13.66 -6.53
CA SER A 57 -1.45 -13.76 -7.96
C SER A 57 -2.60 -13.37 -8.89
N ASN A 58 -3.82 -13.77 -8.57
CA ASN A 58 -5.04 -13.45 -9.32
C ASN A 58 -5.55 -12.01 -9.12
N LEU A 59 -4.89 -11.21 -8.28
CA LEU A 59 -5.25 -9.84 -7.94
C LEU A 59 -4.06 -8.88 -8.11
N LYS A 60 -3.09 -9.21 -8.97
CA LYS A 60 -2.01 -8.26 -9.27
C LYS A 60 -2.56 -7.06 -10.04
N PRO A 61 -2.25 -5.82 -9.64
CA PRO A 61 -2.62 -4.64 -10.41
C PRO A 61 -1.68 -4.47 -11.61
N ASP A 62 -2.16 -3.72 -12.61
CA ASP A 62 -1.39 -3.34 -13.79
C ASP A 62 -0.40 -2.22 -13.44
N GLU A 63 -0.87 -1.26 -12.64
CA GLU A 63 -0.08 -0.14 -12.15
C GLU A 63 -0.14 -0.06 -10.63
N TYR A 64 0.97 0.37 -10.02
CA TYR A 64 1.04 0.56 -8.58
C TYR A 64 2.05 1.62 -8.18
N ASN A 65 1.80 2.24 -7.04
CA ASN A 65 2.69 3.18 -6.39
C ASN A 65 2.77 2.89 -4.89
N LEU A 66 3.93 3.13 -4.29
CA LEU A 66 4.10 3.10 -2.85
C LEU A 66 4.42 4.51 -2.39
N THR A 67 3.64 5.04 -1.47
CA THR A 67 3.84 6.37 -0.89
C THR A 67 4.16 6.22 0.60
N VAL A 68 5.13 6.98 1.09
CA VAL A 68 5.34 7.21 2.51
C VAL A 68 4.74 8.56 2.88
N LEU A 69 4.01 8.58 3.99
CA LEU A 69 3.26 9.71 4.49
C LEU A 69 3.93 10.16 5.79
N ASN A 70 4.26 11.45 5.87
CA ASN A 70 4.57 12.11 7.13
C ASN A 70 3.63 13.31 7.31
N GLU A 71 3.65 13.95 8.49
CA GLU A 71 2.72 15.04 8.84
C GLU A 71 2.75 16.23 7.86
N GLU A 72 3.84 16.39 7.10
CA GLU A 72 4.06 17.54 6.23
C GLU A 72 3.98 17.21 4.72
N ALA A 73 4.14 15.95 4.32
CA ALA A 73 4.30 15.57 2.92
C ALA A 73 4.01 14.08 2.62
N GLU A 74 3.59 13.86 1.37
CA GLU A 74 3.53 12.55 0.75
C GLU A 74 4.72 12.39 -0.21
N LYS A 75 5.48 11.29 -0.09
CA LYS A 75 6.63 11.02 -0.96
C LYS A 75 6.53 9.64 -1.58
N SER A 76 6.68 9.56 -2.90
CA SER A 76 6.78 8.26 -3.58
C SER A 76 8.06 7.52 -3.18
N VAL A 77 7.91 6.24 -2.92
CA VAL A 77 8.97 5.32 -2.51
C VAL A 77 9.31 4.45 -3.71
N LYS A 78 10.60 4.40 -4.04
CA LYS A 78 11.07 3.53 -5.13
C LYS A 78 10.90 2.07 -4.73
N ILE A 79 10.01 1.38 -5.43
CA ILE A 79 9.76 -0.04 -5.27
C ILE A 79 10.18 -0.79 -6.54
N LYS A 80 10.81 -1.96 -6.39
CA LYS A 80 11.22 -2.81 -7.51
C LYS A 80 10.75 -4.23 -7.28
N LYS A 81 9.93 -4.76 -8.19
CA LYS A 81 9.34 -6.11 -8.06
C LYS A 81 8.66 -6.31 -6.70
N TYR A 82 7.89 -5.32 -6.26
CA TYR A 82 7.19 -5.32 -4.96
C TYR A 82 8.10 -5.37 -3.73
N ILE A 83 9.39 -5.05 -3.86
CA ILE A 83 10.35 -4.99 -2.76
C ILE A 83 10.86 -3.56 -2.60
N PHE A 84 10.95 -3.09 -1.36
CA PHE A 84 11.58 -1.83 -0.98
C PHE A 84 12.39 -2.02 0.31
N SER A 85 13.16 -1.00 0.70
CA SER A 85 13.93 -1.00 1.94
C SER A 85 13.31 -0.03 2.94
N ALA A 86 13.29 -0.42 4.22
CA ALA A 86 12.94 0.47 5.31
C ALA A 86 13.84 1.73 5.30
N PRO A 87 13.35 2.87 5.80
CA PRO A 87 14.16 4.06 6.00
C PRO A 87 15.40 3.76 6.85
N LYS A 88 16.46 4.53 6.65
CA LYS A 88 17.68 4.44 7.47
C LYS A 88 17.48 5.08 8.85
N GLU A 89 16.68 6.13 8.91
CA GLU A 89 16.42 6.90 10.11
C GLU A 89 15.38 6.18 10.98
N LYS A 90 15.56 6.26 12.30
CA LYS A 90 14.59 5.74 13.25
C LYS A 90 13.34 6.60 13.24
N GLY A 91 12.17 5.99 13.36
CA GLY A 91 10.91 6.71 13.34
C GLY A 91 9.72 5.84 12.99
N ILE A 92 8.54 6.45 13.02
CA ILE A 92 7.29 5.84 12.57
C ILE A 92 6.98 6.33 11.17
N TYR A 93 6.72 5.40 10.26
CA TYR A 93 6.49 5.67 8.85
C TYR A 93 5.19 5.02 8.39
N TYR A 94 4.25 5.84 7.96
CA TYR A 94 2.98 5.39 7.41
C TYR A 94 3.11 5.21 5.91
N TYR A 95 2.63 4.08 5.41
CA TYR A 95 2.70 3.75 3.99
C TYR A 95 1.31 3.54 3.41
N ALA A 96 1.15 3.97 2.16
CA ALA A 96 0.00 3.66 1.32
C ALA A 96 0.49 3.02 0.03
N PHE A 97 0.08 1.79 -0.23
CA PHE A 97 0.28 1.09 -1.50
C PHE A 97 -0.97 1.25 -2.35
N SER A 98 -0.90 2.10 -3.37
CA SER A 98 -1.99 2.33 -4.31
C SER A 98 -1.86 1.40 -5.52
N ALA A 99 -2.97 0.82 -5.93
CA ALA A 99 -3.06 -0.21 -6.95
C ALA A 99 -4.18 0.14 -7.93
N TRP A 100 -3.91 0.04 -9.23
CA TRP A 100 -4.87 0.29 -10.29
C TRP A 100 -4.93 -0.91 -11.24
N TRP A 101 -6.16 -1.34 -11.53
CA TRP A 101 -6.48 -2.34 -12.54
C TRP A 101 -7.02 -1.60 -13.76
N MET A 102 -6.30 -1.65 -14.87
CA MET A 102 -6.53 -0.80 -16.03
C MET A 102 -7.47 -1.47 -17.04
N ASP A 103 -8.18 -0.65 -17.82
CA ASP A 103 -9.01 -1.12 -18.91
C ASP A 103 -8.12 -1.43 -20.12
N GLU A 104 -8.17 -2.68 -20.59
CA GLU A 104 -7.36 -3.16 -21.72
C GLU A 104 -7.62 -2.40 -23.02
N ASN A 105 -8.83 -1.84 -23.19
CA ASN A 105 -9.25 -1.19 -24.43
C ASN A 105 -9.23 0.34 -24.35
N ARG A 106 -9.11 0.91 -23.14
CA ARG A 106 -9.22 2.36 -22.93
C ARG A 106 -8.05 2.87 -22.10
N GLN A 107 -7.17 3.64 -22.75
CA GLN A 107 -6.00 4.22 -22.10
C GLN A 107 -6.40 5.12 -20.92
N ASN A 108 -5.62 5.06 -19.85
CA ASN A 108 -5.79 5.87 -18.63
C ASN A 108 -7.16 5.70 -17.95
N ILE A 109 -7.89 4.62 -18.21
CA ILE A 109 -9.12 4.29 -17.50
C ILE A 109 -8.87 3.07 -16.63
N SER A 110 -9.18 3.20 -15.34
CA SER A 110 -9.12 2.09 -14.39
C SER A 110 -10.50 1.42 -14.26
N ASN A 111 -10.52 0.08 -14.28
CA ASN A 111 -11.67 -0.75 -13.92
C ASN A 111 -11.83 -0.91 -12.40
N GLY A 112 -10.78 -0.59 -11.64
CA GLY A 112 -10.83 -0.56 -10.20
C GLY A 112 -9.52 -0.08 -9.62
N ASP A 113 -9.61 0.56 -8.47
CA ASP A 113 -8.47 1.04 -7.72
C ASP A 113 -8.67 0.72 -6.25
N ALA A 114 -7.57 0.55 -5.56
CA ALA A 114 -7.56 0.37 -4.11
C ALA A 114 -6.24 0.86 -3.57
N TYR A 115 -6.24 1.41 -2.36
CA TYR A 115 -5.01 1.54 -1.59
C TYR A 115 -5.02 0.66 -0.34
N TYR A 116 -3.83 0.25 0.06
CA TYR A 116 -3.61 -0.55 1.26
C TYR A 116 -2.61 0.15 2.17
N ALA A 117 -2.99 0.32 3.43
CA ALA A 117 -2.20 1.06 4.41
C ALA A 117 -1.49 0.12 5.40
N PHE A 118 -0.27 0.46 5.78
CA PHE A 118 0.47 -0.18 6.87
C PHE A 118 1.45 0.81 7.50
N VAL A 119 1.86 0.56 8.75
CA VAL A 119 2.79 1.42 9.49
C VAL A 119 4.00 0.63 9.94
N LEU A 120 5.18 1.21 9.74
CA LEU A 120 6.46 0.66 10.17
C LEU A 120 7.03 1.50 11.31
N LYS A 121 7.74 0.85 12.23
CA LYS A 121 8.60 1.49 13.21
C LYS A 121 10.04 1.03 12.99
N VAL A 122 10.91 1.97 12.62
CA VAL A 122 12.34 1.70 12.42
C VAL A 122 13.07 1.92 13.75
N GLU A 123 13.77 0.89 14.23
CA GLU A 123 14.51 0.90 15.51
C GLU A 123 15.96 0.43 15.38
#